data_AF-A0A8S3RT69-F1
#
_entry.id   AF-A0A8S3RT69-F1
#
_cell.length_a   1.000
_cell.length_b   1.000
_cell.length_c   1.000
_cell.angle_alpha   90.00
_cell.angle_beta   90.00
_cell.angle_gamma   90.00
#
_symmetry.space_group_name_H-M   'P 1'
#
loop_
_entity.id
_entity.type
_entity.pdbx_description
1 polymer ?
#
loop_
_entity_poly.entity_id
_entity_poly.type
_entity_poly.pdbx_seq_one_letter_code
_entity_poly.pdbx_strand_id
1 'polypeptide(L)'
;MGYGVHRFVCAIDPNLLCGICSAVLEDAVLTPCGHTFCAKCLETWLNKPGTNTCPECRSVMNKCDSKPVLSLRNLINGFDVVCDHSDRGCKVLVKLDRLFSHLESCSYFPVECAGCNLTVNRCDLADHQLGCEGIAAVVQEPTEESRGVRRLRYLKAGASITANEVSDLLYRISSLEFQIKNLKRDLQISESKNRLMERECRKMKDELQITKNELIDMQFAEFDPNYDYGYTPQSIAKLSLLISRFLLKKPGYINEDKIFDAVKRCYDQYSRCGSEYEHDVHMLLATSFASDWFSDAQRIHYHCWLQSICRQRQFAGKTLKDSIENRRSYMYREHK
;
A
#
# COMPACT_ATOMS: atom_id res chain seq x y z
N MET A 1 7.32 20.52 10.88
CA MET A 1 7.11 19.51 11.95
C MET A 1 5.62 19.53 12.27
N GLY A 2 4.89 18.45 12.01
CA GLY A 2 3.43 18.43 12.18
C GLY A 2 2.70 19.21 11.07
N TYR A 3 1.41 18.93 10.89
CA TYR A 3 0.56 19.64 9.94
C TYR A 3 -0.13 20.83 10.61
N GLY A 4 -0.01 22.02 10.02
CA GLY A 4 -0.65 23.23 10.54
C GLY A 4 -2.17 23.09 10.62
N VAL A 5 -2.76 23.47 11.75
CA VAL A 5 -4.20 23.28 12.04
C VAL A 5 -5.08 24.03 11.04
N HIS A 6 -4.66 25.22 10.58
CA HIS A 6 -5.39 26.06 9.63
C HIS A 6 -5.58 25.44 8.24
N ARG A 7 -4.91 24.32 7.94
CA ARG A 7 -4.98 23.66 6.64
C ARG A 7 -6.19 22.73 6.50
N PHE A 8 -6.74 22.29 7.63
CA PHE A 8 -7.86 21.37 7.67
C PHE A 8 -9.17 22.14 7.62
N VAL A 9 -10.11 21.65 6.80
CA VAL A 9 -11.43 22.28 6.66
C VAL A 9 -12.30 22.04 7.90
N CYS A 10 -12.14 20.88 8.52
CA CYS A 10 -12.90 20.48 9.70
C CYS A 10 -12.13 20.80 10.99
N ALA A 11 -12.88 20.99 12.08
CA ALA A 11 -12.31 21.09 13.41
C ALA A 11 -11.57 19.78 13.76
N ILE A 12 -10.30 19.89 14.12
CA ILE A 12 -9.46 18.76 14.50
C ILE A 12 -9.58 18.53 16.01
N ASP A 13 -9.73 17.26 16.40
CA ASP A 13 -9.75 16.86 17.80
C ASP A 13 -8.40 17.22 18.48
N PRO A 14 -8.41 17.90 19.64
CA PRO A 14 -7.19 18.22 20.39
C PRO A 14 -6.29 17.01 20.69
N ASN A 15 -6.85 15.81 20.81
CA ASN A 15 -6.10 14.56 21.02
C ASN A 15 -5.23 14.18 19.81
N LEU A 16 -5.44 14.79 18.64
CA LEU A 16 -4.63 14.60 17.44
C LEU A 16 -3.53 15.66 17.29
N LEU A 17 -3.36 16.52 18.29
CA LEU A 17 -2.31 17.53 18.32
C LEU A 17 -1.08 17.00 19.05
N CYS A 18 0.09 17.34 18.52
CA CYS A 18 1.37 17.03 19.13
C CYS A 18 1.64 17.96 20.31
N GLY A 19 1.91 17.41 21.51
CA GLY A 19 2.28 18.21 22.69
C GLY A 19 3.60 18.99 22.59
N ILE A 20 4.40 18.77 21.52
CA ILE A 20 5.65 19.51 21.28
C ILE A 20 5.45 20.66 20.30
N CYS A 21 4.90 20.39 19.10
CA CYS A 21 4.75 21.41 18.05
C CYS A 21 3.36 22.06 18.01
N SER A 22 2.42 21.62 18.85
CA SER A 22 1.02 22.10 18.89
C SER A 22 0.30 22.05 17.54
N ALA A 23 0.78 21.22 16.62
CA ALA A 23 0.24 20.99 15.29
C ALA A 23 -0.32 19.56 15.19
N VAL A 24 -1.10 19.27 14.15
CA VAL A 24 -1.66 17.93 13.93
C VAL A 24 -0.53 16.92 13.72
N LEU A 25 -0.64 15.75 14.33
CA LEU A 25 0.40 14.73 14.34
C LEU A 25 0.84 14.32 12.91
N GLU A 26 2.13 14.42 12.63
CA GLU A 26 2.79 13.91 11.42
C GLU A 26 3.61 12.69 11.81
N ASP A 27 3.30 11.53 11.21
CA ASP A 27 3.89 10.24 11.57
C ASP A 27 3.86 9.99 13.10
N ALA A 28 2.65 9.86 13.65
CA ALA A 28 2.43 9.73 15.09
C ALA A 28 3.19 8.52 15.69
N VAL A 29 3.92 8.76 16.77
CA VAL A 29 4.59 7.74 17.57
C VAL A 29 4.03 7.71 18.98
N LEU A 30 3.79 6.51 19.50
CA LEU A 30 3.36 6.25 20.87
C LEU A 30 4.57 5.95 21.75
N THR A 31 4.65 6.67 22.85
CA THR A 31 5.65 6.45 23.90
C THR A 31 5.21 5.32 24.85
N PRO A 32 6.14 4.67 25.57
CA PRO A 32 5.79 3.61 26.54
C PRO A 32 4.84 4.08 27.65
N CYS A 33 4.88 5.38 27.99
CA CYS A 33 3.96 5.99 28.95
C CYS A 33 2.58 6.33 28.39
N GLY A 34 2.31 6.07 27.10
CA GLY A 34 1.00 6.26 26.48
C GLY A 34 0.76 7.61 25.78
N HIS A 35 1.71 8.54 25.84
CA HIS A 35 1.61 9.84 25.15
C HIS A 35 2.04 9.74 23.68
N THR A 36 1.45 10.57 22.81
CA THR A 36 1.67 10.57 21.36
C THR A 36 2.28 11.87 20.84
N PHE A 37 3.29 11.76 19.97
CA PHE A 37 3.98 12.90 19.38
C PHE A 37 4.26 12.67 17.89
N CYS A 38 4.63 13.71 17.13
CA CYS A 38 5.19 13.50 15.79
C CYS A 38 6.56 12.81 15.91
N ALA A 39 6.86 11.85 15.02
CA ALA A 39 8.13 11.12 15.03
C ALA A 39 9.35 12.05 15.12
N LYS A 40 9.41 13.05 14.23
CA LYS A 40 10.51 14.03 14.18
C LYS A 40 10.57 14.91 15.44
N CYS A 41 9.42 15.23 16.05
CA CYS A 41 9.39 16.04 17.27
C CYS A 41 9.97 15.28 18.46
N LEU A 42 9.55 14.03 18.64
CA LEU A 42 10.08 13.17 19.70
C LEU A 42 11.57 12.87 19.49
N GLU A 43 11.97 12.60 18.24
CA GLU A 43 13.38 12.39 17.89
C GLU A 43 14.24 13.63 18.23
N THR A 44 13.78 14.82 17.85
CA THR A 44 14.49 16.08 18.15
C THR A 44 14.58 16.31 19.67
N TRP A 45 13.57 15.91 20.42
CA TRP A 45 13.58 15.99 21.89
C TRP A 45 14.59 15.04 22.51
N LEU A 46 14.58 13.76 22.13
CA LEU A 46 15.46 12.73 22.70
C LEU A 46 16.93 12.90 22.28
N ASN A 47 17.21 13.56 21.16
CA ASN A 47 18.58 13.84 20.71
C ASN A 47 19.27 14.95 21.51
N LYS A 48 18.55 15.71 22.37
CA LYS A 48 19.16 16.71 23.24
C LYS A 48 19.84 16.04 24.45
N PRO A 49 20.97 16.56 24.94
CA PRO A 49 21.62 16.00 26.12
C PRO A 49 20.72 16.18 27.36
N GLY A 50 20.49 15.08 28.09
CA GLY A 50 19.73 15.09 29.36
C GLY A 50 18.21 14.96 29.23
N THR A 51 17.67 14.71 28.03
CA THR A 51 16.21 14.65 27.76
C THR A 51 15.71 13.25 27.40
N ASN A 52 16.22 12.20 28.05
CA ASN A 52 15.72 10.81 27.94
C ASN A 52 14.40 10.61 28.71
N THR A 53 13.47 11.56 28.56
CA THR A 53 12.21 11.59 29.29
C THR A 53 11.07 12.03 28.38
N CYS A 54 9.86 11.60 28.69
CA CYS A 54 8.66 12.06 28.00
C CYS A 54 8.48 13.58 28.17
N PRO A 55 8.23 14.36 27.10
CA PRO A 55 7.98 15.79 27.20
C PRO A 55 6.80 16.16 28.11
N GLU A 56 5.83 15.26 28.25
CA GLU A 56 4.55 15.53 28.92
C GLU A 56 4.53 15.04 30.37
N CYS A 57 4.92 13.79 30.62
CA CYS A 57 4.91 13.19 31.96
C CYS A 57 6.29 12.97 32.58
N ARG A 58 7.38 13.30 31.86
CA ARG A 58 8.78 13.15 32.31
C ARG A 58 9.20 11.72 32.68
N SER A 59 8.42 10.71 32.31
CA SER A 59 8.81 9.31 32.47
C SER A 59 10.06 9.00 31.64
N VAL A 60 11.00 8.25 32.22
CA VAL A 60 12.25 7.85 31.53
C VAL A 60 11.93 6.96 30.34
N MET A 61 12.55 7.25 29.21
CA MET A 61 12.32 6.51 27.96
C MET A 61 13.51 6.64 27.01
N ASN A 62 13.77 5.60 26.22
CA ASN A 62 14.77 5.60 25.18
C ASN A 62 14.14 5.75 23.79
N LYS A 63 14.94 6.17 22.81
CA LYS A 63 14.51 6.36 21.42
C LYS A 63 13.93 5.09 20.78
N CYS A 64 14.46 3.91 21.14
CA CYS A 64 14.01 2.63 20.59
C CYS A 64 12.64 2.17 21.13
N ASP A 65 12.14 2.79 22.19
CA ASP A 65 10.94 2.31 22.88
C ASP A 65 9.64 2.87 22.27
N SER A 66 9.74 3.89 21.40
CA SER A 66 8.57 4.49 20.74
C SER A 66 8.09 3.65 19.56
N LYS A 67 6.78 3.41 19.46
CA LYS A 67 6.17 2.62 18.38
C LYS A 67 5.33 3.50 17.45
N PRO A 68 5.42 3.35 16.12
CA PRO A 68 4.58 4.10 15.20
C PRO A 68 3.10 3.68 15.33
N VAL A 69 2.20 4.66 15.30
CA VAL A 69 0.75 4.43 15.40
C VAL A 69 0.10 4.59 14.02
N LEU A 70 0.04 3.48 13.28
CA LEU A 70 -0.47 3.48 11.90
C LEU A 70 -1.95 3.85 11.81
N SER A 71 -2.75 3.53 12.82
CA SER A 71 -4.18 3.88 12.86
C SER A 71 -4.40 5.40 12.91
N LEU A 72 -3.61 6.13 13.72
CA LEU A 72 -3.66 7.59 13.77
C LEU A 72 -3.17 8.22 12.47
N ARG A 73 -2.10 7.66 11.87
CA ARG A 73 -1.63 8.11 10.56
C ARG A 73 -2.73 7.99 9.49
N ASN A 74 -3.40 6.83 9.42
CA ASN A 74 -4.48 6.61 8.45
C ASN A 74 -5.68 7.54 8.68
N LEU A 75 -6.03 7.79 9.94
CA LEU A 75 -7.10 8.73 10.28
C LEU A 75 -6.77 10.16 9.82
N ILE A 76 -5.57 10.65 10.16
CA ILE A 76 -5.12 12.00 9.82
C ILE A 76 -5.00 12.17 8.30
N ASN A 77 -4.49 11.15 7.60
CA ASN A 77 -4.41 11.10 6.14
C ASN A 77 -5.78 11.14 5.44
N GLY A 78 -6.84 10.77 6.16
CA GLY A 78 -8.22 10.81 5.68
C GLY A 78 -8.88 12.18 5.71
N PHE A 79 -8.31 13.17 6.41
CA PHE A 79 -8.92 14.50 6.50
C PHE A 79 -8.80 15.30 5.22
N ASP A 80 -9.83 16.10 4.96
CA ASP A 80 -9.87 17.04 3.85
C ASP A 80 -9.09 18.32 4.19
N VAL A 81 -8.19 18.67 3.29
CA VAL A 81 -7.29 19.82 3.40
C VAL A 81 -7.46 20.74 2.21
N VAL A 82 -7.23 22.03 2.45
CA VAL A 82 -7.19 23.04 1.40
C VAL A 82 -5.83 22.97 0.69
N CYS A 83 -5.83 23.21 -0.62
CA CYS A 83 -4.61 23.35 -1.39
C CYS A 83 -3.82 24.58 -0.93
N ASP A 84 -2.49 24.46 -0.88
CA ASP A 84 -1.57 25.54 -0.51
C ASP A 84 -1.65 26.72 -1.49
N HIS A 85 -2.17 26.50 -2.70
CA HIS A 85 -2.41 27.55 -3.72
C HIS A 85 -3.83 28.09 -3.72
N SER A 86 -4.54 28.04 -2.58
CA SER A 86 -5.87 28.65 -2.43
C SER A 86 -5.84 30.17 -2.63
N ASP A 87 -4.78 30.84 -2.20
CA ASP A 87 -4.56 32.28 -2.42
C ASP A 87 -4.45 32.64 -3.91
N ARG A 88 -4.04 31.69 -4.76
CA ARG A 88 -3.94 31.86 -6.22
C ARG A 88 -5.22 31.46 -6.96
N GLY A 89 -6.23 30.94 -6.26
CA GLY A 89 -7.52 30.56 -6.83
C GLY A 89 -7.83 29.06 -6.77
N CYS A 90 -6.96 28.21 -6.21
CA CYS A 90 -7.25 26.79 -6.07
C CYS A 90 -8.24 26.50 -4.93
N LYS A 91 -9.51 26.25 -5.27
CA LYS A 91 -10.57 25.92 -4.30
C LYS A 91 -10.78 24.40 -4.10
N VAL A 92 -9.85 23.58 -4.59
CA VAL A 92 -10.00 22.12 -4.54
C VAL A 92 -9.73 21.62 -3.12
N LEU A 93 -10.68 20.87 -2.57
CA LEU A 93 -10.51 20.12 -1.33
C LEU A 93 -10.00 18.73 -1.67
N VAL A 94 -8.89 18.34 -1.05
CA VAL A 94 -8.23 17.07 -1.31
C VAL A 94 -7.96 16.38 0.02
N LYS A 95 -7.97 15.05 0.05
CA LYS A 95 -7.49 14.31 1.22
C LYS A 95 -6.00 14.57 1.44
N LEU A 96 -5.58 14.65 2.70
CA LEU A 96 -4.18 14.88 3.10
C LEU A 96 -3.20 13.96 2.35
N ASP A 97 -3.53 12.67 2.23
CA ASP A 97 -2.71 11.67 1.51
C ASP A 97 -2.48 12.01 0.03
N ARG A 98 -3.48 12.60 -0.62
CA ARG A 98 -3.47 12.91 -2.06
C ARG A 98 -3.03 14.34 -2.37
N LEU A 99 -2.74 15.15 -1.35
CA LEU A 99 -2.32 16.54 -1.54
C LEU A 99 -1.06 16.62 -2.39
N PHE A 100 -0.06 15.76 -2.13
CA PHE A 100 1.22 15.81 -2.85
C PHE A 100 1.00 15.64 -4.37
N SER A 101 0.21 14.64 -4.77
CA SER A 101 -0.15 14.41 -6.17
C SER A 101 -0.95 15.58 -6.78
N HIS A 102 -1.79 16.24 -5.96
CA HIS A 102 -2.49 17.44 -6.41
C HIS A 102 -1.53 18.61 -6.65
N LEU A 103 -0.55 18.86 -5.77
CA LEU A 103 0.40 19.96 -5.92
C LEU A 103 1.25 19.82 -7.19
N GLU A 104 1.67 18.60 -7.53
CA GLU A 104 2.40 18.33 -8.78
C GLU A 104 1.59 18.69 -10.04
N SER A 105 0.27 18.52 -9.98
CA SER A 105 -0.66 18.71 -11.11
C SER A 105 -1.54 19.96 -10.99
N CYS A 106 -1.32 20.80 -9.98
CA CYS A 106 -2.21 21.92 -9.67
C CYS A 106 -2.18 22.98 -10.78
N SER A 107 -3.36 23.34 -11.28
CA SER A 107 -3.52 24.37 -12.33
C SER A 107 -3.06 25.76 -11.88
N TYR A 108 -3.07 26.03 -10.58
CA TYR A 108 -2.70 27.33 -9.99
C TYR A 108 -1.25 27.35 -9.46
N PHE A 109 -0.45 26.33 -9.79
CA PHE A 109 0.94 26.26 -9.41
C PHE A 109 1.74 27.42 -10.07
N PRO A 110 2.59 28.15 -9.32
CA PRO A 110 3.46 29.19 -9.86
C PRO A 110 4.49 28.62 -10.83
N VAL A 111 4.47 29.08 -12.07
CA VAL A 111 5.49 28.74 -13.07
C VAL A 111 6.12 30.02 -13.59
N GLU A 112 7.44 30.05 -13.67
CA GLU A 112 8.20 31.15 -14.26
C GLU A 112 8.16 31.04 -15.79
N CYS A 113 7.83 32.14 -16.46
CA CYS A 113 7.89 32.20 -17.91
C CYS A 113 9.35 32.27 -18.39
N ALA A 114 9.76 31.35 -19.26
CA ALA A 114 11.14 31.27 -19.77
C ALA A 114 11.62 32.50 -20.55
N GLY A 115 10.70 33.35 -21.05
CA GLY A 115 11.05 34.54 -21.82
C GLY A 115 11.15 35.83 -21.00
N CYS A 116 10.21 36.06 -20.09
CA CYS A 116 10.11 37.31 -19.31
C CYS A 116 10.31 37.12 -17.80
N ASN A 117 10.58 35.89 -17.32
CA ASN A 117 10.76 35.53 -15.91
C ASN A 117 9.60 35.93 -14.98
N LEU A 118 8.44 36.25 -15.55
CA LEU A 118 7.23 36.56 -14.79
C LEU A 118 6.62 35.25 -14.24
N THR A 119 6.32 35.25 -12.95
CA THR A 119 5.62 34.12 -12.31
C THR A 119 4.14 34.19 -12.65
N VAL A 120 3.66 33.23 -13.42
CA VAL A 120 2.23 33.10 -13.79
C VAL A 120 1.70 31.76 -13.29
N ASN A 121 0.38 31.63 -13.18
CA ASN A 121 -0.21 30.34 -12.85
C ASN A 121 -0.04 29.39 -14.03
N ARG A 122 0.10 28.09 -13.75
CA ARG A 122 0.23 27.07 -14.79
C ARG A 122 -0.91 27.12 -15.84
N CYS A 123 -2.13 27.42 -15.42
CA CYS A 123 -3.26 27.61 -16.35
C CYS A 123 -3.11 28.82 -17.26
N ASP A 124 -2.51 29.91 -16.77
CA ASP A 124 -2.40 31.19 -17.47
C ASP A 124 -1.10 31.29 -18.30
N LEU A 125 -0.19 30.32 -18.14
CA LEU A 125 1.10 30.29 -18.83
C LEU A 125 0.95 30.20 -20.35
N ALA A 126 -0.02 29.43 -20.85
CA ALA A 126 -0.26 29.30 -22.28
C ALA A 126 -0.70 30.63 -22.90
N ASP A 127 -1.62 31.35 -22.24
CA ASP A 127 -2.09 32.66 -22.69
C ASP A 127 -1.00 33.74 -22.54
N HIS A 128 -0.20 33.66 -21.47
CA HIS A 128 0.93 34.56 -21.25
C HIS A 128 2.06 34.37 -22.27
N GLN A 129 2.35 33.14 -22.68
CA GLN A 129 3.37 32.84 -23.70
C GLN A 129 2.99 33.41 -25.08
N LEU A 130 1.70 33.54 -25.38
CA LEU A 130 1.22 34.15 -26.63
C LEU A 130 1.45 35.67 -26.70
N GLY A 131 1.66 36.34 -25.55
CA GLY A 131 1.82 37.79 -25.44
C GLY A 131 3.07 38.28 -24.70
N CYS A 132 3.99 37.40 -24.29
CA CYS A 132 5.17 37.77 -23.49
C CYS A 132 6.20 38.52 -24.35
N GLU A 133 6.50 39.77 -23.95
CA GLU A 133 7.49 40.64 -24.60
C GLU A 133 8.90 40.03 -24.63
N GLY A 134 9.28 39.23 -23.63
CA GLY A 134 10.57 38.56 -23.59
C GLY A 134 10.71 37.43 -24.62
N ILE A 135 9.61 36.75 -24.98
CA ILE A 135 9.57 35.78 -26.09
C ILE A 135 9.53 36.54 -27.43
N ALA A 136 8.80 37.65 -27.50
CA ALA A 136 8.74 38.51 -28.68
C ALA A 136 10.09 39.21 -28.99
N ALA A 137 10.88 39.55 -27.98
CA ALA A 137 12.20 40.19 -28.12
C ALA A 137 13.26 39.23 -28.69
N VAL A 138 13.20 37.93 -28.36
CA VAL A 138 14.06 36.89 -28.98
C VAL A 138 13.76 36.74 -30.48
N VAL A 139 12.57 37.15 -30.93
CA VAL A 139 12.16 37.16 -32.35
C VAL A 139 12.49 38.51 -33.03
N GLN A 140 12.92 39.53 -32.28
CA GLN A 140 13.21 40.90 -32.78
C GLN A 140 14.66 41.33 -32.54
N GLU A 141 15.65 40.57 -33.02
CA GLU A 141 16.91 41.21 -33.41
C GLU A 141 16.83 41.62 -34.88
N PRO A 142 16.64 42.91 -35.21
CA PRO A 142 16.62 43.39 -36.58
C PRO A 142 18.04 43.81 -36.97
N THR A 143 18.66 43.14 -37.93
CA THR A 143 19.75 43.77 -38.70
C THR A 143 19.15 44.87 -39.56
N GLU A 144 19.54 46.10 -39.21
CA GLU A 144 19.42 47.35 -39.96
C GLU A 144 19.43 47.14 -41.48
N GLU A 145 18.29 47.33 -42.15
CA GLU A 145 18.28 47.99 -43.46
C GLU A 145 16.88 48.47 -43.87
N SER A 146 16.79 49.80 -43.93
CA SER A 146 15.99 50.56 -44.91
C SER A 146 14.48 50.70 -44.70
N ARG A 147 14.17 51.72 -43.87
CA ARG A 147 13.26 52.84 -44.16
C ARG A 147 12.24 52.65 -45.30
N GLY A 148 10.98 52.64 -44.91
CA GLY A 148 9.94 53.38 -45.63
C GLY A 148 8.66 52.61 -45.87
N VAL A 149 7.72 52.67 -44.92
CA VAL A 149 6.31 52.36 -45.22
C VAL A 149 5.43 53.49 -44.69
N ARG A 150 5.26 54.53 -45.52
CA ARG A 150 4.04 55.33 -45.47
C ARG A 150 2.96 54.62 -46.26
N ARG A 151 1.77 54.58 -45.66
CA ARG A 151 0.45 54.49 -46.28
C ARG A 151 0.00 53.11 -46.78
N LEU A 152 -0.63 52.41 -45.83
CA LEU A 152 -1.76 51.51 -46.07
C LEU A 152 -2.78 52.13 -47.03
N ARG A 153 -3.00 51.48 -48.17
CA ARG A 153 -4.32 50.95 -48.55
C ARG A 153 -4.22 50.15 -49.85
N TYR A 154 -5.05 49.10 -49.90
CA TYR A 154 -5.22 48.08 -50.93
C TYR A 154 -4.23 46.92 -50.87
N LEU A 155 -4.69 45.77 -50.36
CA LEU A 155 -4.90 44.59 -51.21
C LEU A 155 -5.71 43.52 -50.46
N LYS A 156 -6.77 43.08 -51.13
CA LYS A 156 -7.54 41.87 -50.83
C LYS A 156 -6.60 40.66 -50.85
N ALA A 157 -6.66 39.89 -49.76
CA ALA A 157 -6.55 38.44 -49.68
C ALA A 157 -5.75 37.73 -50.80
N GLY A 158 -4.45 37.61 -50.58
CA GLY A 158 -3.56 36.72 -51.31
C GLY A 158 -2.24 36.63 -50.54
N ALA A 159 -2.09 35.61 -49.70
CA ALA A 159 -0.90 35.40 -48.89
C ALA A 159 0.28 35.07 -49.81
N SER A 160 1.22 36.02 -49.96
CA SER A 160 2.51 35.78 -50.59
C SER A 160 3.54 35.74 -49.47
N ILE A 161 3.90 34.54 -49.05
CA ILE A 161 4.92 34.26 -48.03
C ILE A 161 6.25 34.84 -48.51
N THR A 162 6.94 35.59 -47.64
CA THR A 162 8.23 36.19 -47.98
C THR A 162 9.36 35.16 -47.84
N ALA A 163 10.43 35.25 -48.65
CA ALA A 163 11.55 34.31 -48.62
C ALA A 163 12.25 34.22 -47.24
N ASN A 164 12.14 35.29 -46.44
CA ASN A 164 12.69 35.36 -45.09
C ASN A 164 11.86 34.55 -44.08
N GLU A 165 10.52 34.57 -44.19
CA GLU A 165 9.63 33.74 -43.36
C GLU A 165 9.85 32.24 -43.66
N VAL A 166 10.09 31.89 -44.92
CA VAL A 166 10.42 30.51 -45.30
C VAL A 166 11.75 30.08 -44.67
N SER A 167 12.76 30.95 -44.64
CA SER A 167 14.07 30.62 -44.04
C SER A 167 14.01 30.46 -42.51
N ASP A 168 13.26 31.30 -41.80
CA ASP A 168 13.06 31.15 -40.34
C ASP A 168 12.35 29.83 -40.02
N LEU A 169 11.30 29.48 -40.78
CA LEU A 169 10.61 28.21 -40.61
C LEU A 169 11.53 27.00 -40.88
N LEU A 170 12.38 27.05 -41.90
CA LEU A 170 13.36 25.99 -42.17
C LEU A 170 14.37 25.81 -41.02
N TYR A 171 14.87 26.92 -40.44
CA TYR A 171 15.77 26.86 -39.30
C TYR A 171 15.09 26.22 -38.06
N ARG A 172 13.84 26.61 -37.78
CA ARG A 172 13.05 26.02 -36.68
C ARG A 172 12.80 24.53 -36.90
N ILE A 173 12.48 24.11 -38.13
CA ILE A 173 12.31 22.70 -38.49
C ILE A 173 13.60 21.94 -38.20
N SER A 174 14.76 22.41 -38.67
CA SER A 174 16.04 21.75 -38.41
C SER A 174 16.42 21.68 -36.92
N SER A 175 16.09 22.72 -36.15
CA SER A 175 16.29 22.72 -34.69
C SER A 175 15.43 21.67 -33.99
N LEU A 176 14.13 21.60 -34.34
CA LEU A 176 13.21 20.59 -33.80
C LEU A 176 13.61 19.17 -34.21
N GLU A 177 14.05 18.96 -35.45
CA GLU A 177 14.57 17.68 -35.93
C GLU A 177 15.78 17.22 -35.10
N PHE A 178 16.68 18.14 -34.76
CA PHE A 178 17.83 17.85 -33.90
C PHE A 178 17.40 17.49 -32.47
N GLN A 179 16.45 18.23 -31.89
CA GLN A 179 15.90 17.94 -30.57
C GLN A 179 15.22 16.56 -30.52
N ILE A 180 14.39 16.24 -31.51
CA ILE A 180 13.74 14.93 -31.64
C ILE A 180 14.79 13.82 -31.70
N LYS A 181 15.88 14.02 -32.45
CA LYS A 181 16.96 13.04 -32.57
C LYS A 181 17.68 12.83 -31.23
N ASN A 182 17.89 13.88 -30.44
CA ASN A 182 18.50 13.77 -29.12
C ASN A 182 17.58 13.04 -28.13
N LEU A 183 16.32 13.45 -28.04
CA LEU A 183 15.32 12.80 -27.19
C LEU A 183 15.15 11.31 -27.51
N LYS A 184 15.22 10.94 -28.80
CA LYS A 184 15.19 9.54 -29.22
C LYS A 184 16.38 8.74 -28.70
N ARG A 185 17.58 9.33 -28.68
CA ARG A 185 18.77 8.67 -28.09
C ARG A 185 18.63 8.51 -26.58
N ASP A 186 18.16 9.55 -25.90
CA ASP A 186 17.97 9.52 -24.45
C ASP A 186 16.93 8.47 -24.04
N LEU A 187 15.84 8.37 -24.80
CA LEU A 187 14.81 7.33 -24.60
C LEU A 187 15.41 5.93 -24.75
N GLN A 188 16.20 5.68 -25.79
CA GLN A 188 16.87 4.38 -26.00
C GLN A 188 17.81 4.03 -24.83
N ILE A 189 18.55 5.01 -24.31
CA ILE A 189 19.40 4.82 -23.14
C ILE A 189 18.55 4.48 -21.91
N SER A 190 17.46 5.22 -21.68
CA SER A 190 16.54 4.96 -20.56
C SER A 190 15.89 3.58 -20.65
N GLU A 191 15.46 3.16 -21.84
CA GLU A 191 14.90 1.82 -22.08
C GLU A 191 15.92 0.72 -21.77
N SER A 192 17.19 0.91 -22.15
CA SER A 192 18.24 -0.05 -21.84
C SER A 192 18.49 -0.19 -20.32
N LYS A 193 18.43 0.92 -19.58
CA LYS A 193 18.53 0.94 -18.11
C LYS A 193 17.33 0.27 -17.44
N ASN A 194 16.12 0.54 -17.92
CA ASN A 194 14.91 -0.11 -17.41
C ASN A 194 14.96 -1.63 -17.58
N ARG A 195 15.42 -2.12 -18.74
CA ARG A 195 15.61 -3.55 -18.97
C ARG A 195 16.60 -4.19 -18.00
N LEU A 196 17.66 -3.48 -17.62
CA LEU A 196 18.62 -3.96 -16.61
C LEU A 196 17.96 -4.02 -15.22
N MET A 197 17.29 -2.94 -14.81
CA MET A 197 16.59 -2.85 -13.53
C MET A 197 15.53 -3.94 -13.38
N GLU A 198 14.77 -4.24 -14.43
CA GLU A 198 13.81 -5.34 -14.44
C GLU A 198 14.47 -6.71 -14.22
N ARG A 199 15.67 -6.92 -14.77
CA ARG A 199 16.42 -8.17 -14.53
C ARG A 199 16.88 -8.27 -13.09
N GLU A 200 17.35 -7.17 -12.50
CA GLU A 200 17.75 -7.12 -11.09
C GLU A 200 16.56 -7.35 -10.15
N CYS A 201 15.41 -6.73 -10.42
CA CYS A 201 14.18 -6.98 -9.68
C CYS A 201 13.74 -8.45 -9.75
N ARG A 202 13.88 -9.10 -10.92
CA ARG A 202 13.60 -10.54 -11.06
C ARG A 202 14.53 -11.38 -10.18
N LYS A 203 15.85 -11.12 -10.22
CA LYS A 203 16.83 -11.83 -9.37
C LYS A 203 16.53 -11.65 -7.88
N MET A 204 16.29 -10.43 -7.44
CA MET A 204 15.99 -10.13 -6.04
C MET A 204 14.68 -10.80 -5.58
N LYS A 205 13.69 -10.91 -6.47
CA LYS A 205 12.45 -11.64 -6.18
C LYS A 205 12.70 -13.14 -6.02
N ASP A 206 13.54 -13.73 -6.86
CA ASP A 206 13.91 -15.15 -6.77
C ASP A 206 14.69 -15.42 -5.48
N GLU A 207 15.65 -14.56 -5.13
CA GLU A 207 16.39 -14.61 -3.86
C GLU A 207 15.45 -14.50 -2.65
N LEU A 208 14.55 -13.53 -2.65
CA LEU A 208 13.55 -13.37 -1.59
C LEU A 208 12.67 -14.61 -1.46
N GLN A 209 12.29 -15.23 -2.57
CA GLN A 209 11.50 -16.46 -2.57
C GLN A 209 12.29 -17.64 -1.98
N ILE A 210 13.59 -17.73 -2.25
CA ILE A 210 14.49 -18.73 -1.66
C ILE A 210 14.59 -18.49 -0.14
N THR A 211 14.96 -17.28 0.29
CA THR A 211 15.07 -16.96 1.72
C THR A 211 13.75 -17.15 2.46
N LYS A 212 12.60 -16.84 1.83
CA LYS A 212 11.29 -17.14 2.39
C LYS A 212 11.10 -18.64 2.63
N ASN A 213 11.50 -19.48 1.67
CA ASN A 213 11.41 -20.93 1.85
C ASN A 213 12.35 -21.38 2.98
N GLU A 214 13.58 -20.86 3.07
CA GLU A 214 14.54 -21.19 4.14
C GLU A 214 14.05 -20.79 5.54
N LEU A 215 13.48 -19.59 5.69
CA LEU A 215 12.88 -19.12 6.96
C LEU A 215 11.72 -20.04 7.40
N ILE A 216 10.94 -20.52 6.44
CA ILE A 216 9.84 -21.45 6.67
C ILE A 216 10.40 -22.83 7.05
N ASP A 217 11.46 -23.32 6.38
CA ASP A 217 12.10 -24.58 6.73
C ASP A 217 12.68 -24.54 8.16
N MET A 218 13.23 -23.40 8.59
CA MET A 218 13.61 -23.20 9.99
C MET A 218 12.40 -23.26 10.96
N GLN A 219 11.21 -22.84 10.51
CA GLN A 219 9.96 -22.99 11.28
C GLN A 219 9.53 -24.46 11.42
N PHE A 220 10.02 -25.35 10.55
CA PHE A 220 9.79 -26.80 10.58
C PHE A 220 10.99 -27.62 11.06
N ALA A 221 12.03 -26.98 11.61
CA ALA A 221 13.19 -27.69 12.18
C ALA A 221 12.82 -28.66 13.32
N GLU A 222 11.61 -28.54 13.88
CA GLU A 222 11.00 -29.47 14.84
C GLU A 222 10.04 -30.49 14.19
N PHE A 223 10.20 -30.81 12.90
CA PHE A 223 9.45 -31.92 12.31
C PHE A 223 10.00 -33.23 12.86
N ASP A 224 9.19 -33.94 13.64
CA ASP A 224 9.55 -35.24 14.20
C ASP A 224 9.66 -36.30 13.09
N PRO A 225 10.88 -36.80 12.78
CA PRO A 225 11.08 -37.82 11.75
C PRO A 225 10.53 -39.19 12.14
N ASN A 226 10.21 -39.40 13.42
CA ASN A 226 9.64 -40.65 13.93
C ASN A 226 8.12 -40.67 13.84
N TYR A 227 7.47 -39.53 13.54
CA TYR A 227 6.02 -39.40 13.42
C TYR A 227 5.28 -39.75 14.74
N ASP A 228 5.92 -39.53 15.90
CA ASP A 228 5.37 -39.75 17.24
C ASP A 228 4.45 -38.58 17.68
N TYR A 229 3.72 -38.03 16.71
CA TYR A 229 2.72 -37.00 16.96
C TYR A 229 1.60 -37.56 17.84
N GLY A 230 1.52 -37.03 19.05
CA GLY A 230 0.40 -37.21 19.97
C GLY A 230 -0.75 -36.22 19.69
N TYR A 231 -1.85 -36.38 20.43
CA TYR A 231 -3.02 -35.50 20.36
C TYR A 231 -2.74 -34.18 21.09
N THR A 232 -2.16 -33.21 20.37
CA THR A 232 -2.00 -31.83 20.86
C THR A 232 -2.37 -30.83 19.75
N PRO A 233 -2.89 -29.63 20.08
CA PRO A 233 -3.20 -28.61 19.07
C PRO A 233 -1.97 -28.18 18.24
N GLN A 234 -0.78 -28.21 18.84
CA GLN A 234 0.47 -27.95 18.11
C GLN A 234 0.77 -29.06 17.10
N SER A 235 0.55 -30.33 17.45
CA SER A 235 0.70 -31.46 16.52
C SER A 235 -0.27 -31.39 15.34
N ILE A 236 -1.54 -31.07 15.60
CA ILE A 236 -2.60 -30.97 14.57
C ILE A 236 -2.27 -29.83 13.59
N ALA A 237 -1.90 -28.65 14.12
CA ALA A 237 -1.51 -27.50 13.31
C ALA A 237 -0.25 -27.80 12.48
N LYS A 238 0.77 -28.43 13.07
CA LYS A 238 2.00 -28.84 12.37
C LYS A 238 1.70 -29.82 11.22
N LEU A 239 0.88 -30.84 11.45
CA LEU A 239 0.47 -31.80 10.42
C LEU A 239 -0.36 -31.14 9.30
N SER A 240 -1.33 -30.30 9.66
CA SER A 240 -2.18 -29.61 8.68
C SER A 240 -1.35 -28.67 7.81
N LEU A 241 -0.41 -27.94 8.41
CA LEU A 241 0.47 -27.03 7.70
C LEU A 241 1.40 -27.79 6.73
N LEU A 242 1.97 -28.90 7.17
CA LEU A 242 2.82 -29.78 6.36
C LEU A 242 2.08 -30.29 5.11
N ILE A 243 0.85 -30.79 5.26
CA ILE A 243 0.04 -31.32 4.16
C ILE A 243 -0.40 -30.20 3.22
N SER A 244 -0.86 -29.07 3.76
CA SER A 244 -1.33 -27.91 2.96
C SER A 244 -0.23 -27.31 2.08
N ARG A 245 1.05 -27.44 2.48
CA ARG A 245 2.17 -26.89 1.73
C ARG A 245 2.47 -27.67 0.45
N PHE A 246 2.31 -29.00 0.46
CA PHE A 246 2.58 -29.84 -0.70
C PHE A 246 1.36 -30.57 -1.23
N LEU A 247 0.19 -29.92 -1.25
CA LEU A 247 -1.09 -30.52 -1.68
C LEU A 247 -0.98 -31.38 -2.95
N LEU A 248 -0.26 -30.91 -3.97
CA LEU A 248 -0.21 -31.56 -5.28
C LEU A 248 0.97 -32.52 -5.46
N LYS A 249 2.01 -32.46 -4.62
CA LYS A 249 3.22 -33.27 -4.79
C LYS A 249 3.88 -33.64 -3.47
N LYS A 250 3.65 -34.86 -3.01
CA LYS A 250 4.24 -35.39 -1.77
C LYS A 250 5.79 -35.38 -1.83
N PRO A 251 6.47 -34.82 -0.82
CA PRO A 251 7.92 -34.94 -0.66
C PRO A 251 8.37 -36.40 -0.49
N GLY A 252 9.49 -36.79 -1.11
CA GLY A 252 9.96 -38.19 -1.13
C GLY A 252 10.43 -38.77 0.21
N TYR A 253 10.72 -37.92 1.21
CA TYR A 253 11.09 -38.34 2.57
C TYR A 253 9.87 -38.62 3.47
N ILE A 254 8.66 -38.29 3.00
CA ILE A 254 7.42 -38.46 3.78
C ILE A 254 6.78 -39.81 3.49
N ASN A 255 6.58 -40.59 4.55
CA ASN A 255 5.85 -41.85 4.46
C ASN A 255 4.33 -41.59 4.63
N GLU A 256 3.53 -42.00 3.64
CA GLU A 256 2.07 -41.76 3.63
C GLU A 256 1.33 -42.54 4.72
N ASP A 257 1.73 -43.78 5.00
CA ASP A 257 1.08 -44.62 6.00
C ASP A 257 1.31 -44.07 7.41
N LYS A 258 2.53 -43.59 7.67
CA LYS A 258 2.87 -42.97 8.97
C LYS A 258 2.11 -41.66 9.21
N ILE A 259 1.96 -40.83 8.16
CA ILE A 259 1.14 -39.62 8.26
C ILE A 259 -0.33 -40.00 8.44
N PHE A 260 -0.83 -40.99 7.71
CA PHE A 260 -2.20 -41.48 7.84
C PHE A 260 -2.49 -41.97 9.26
N ASP A 261 -1.58 -42.74 9.86
CA ASP A 261 -1.71 -43.21 11.25
C ASP A 261 -1.68 -42.05 12.25
N ALA A 262 -0.83 -41.04 12.03
CA ALA A 262 -0.80 -39.84 12.88
C ALA A 262 -2.13 -39.06 12.81
N VAL A 263 -2.70 -38.88 11.61
CA VAL A 263 -3.99 -38.21 11.43
C VAL A 263 -5.13 -39.06 12.00
N LYS A 264 -5.06 -40.39 11.84
CA LYS A 264 -6.00 -41.34 12.43
C LYS A 264 -6.02 -41.25 13.95
N ARG A 265 -4.86 -41.18 14.61
CA ARG A 265 -4.78 -40.97 16.07
C ARG A 265 -5.45 -39.66 16.49
N CYS A 266 -5.34 -38.61 15.68
CA CYS A 266 -6.05 -37.35 15.92
C CYS A 266 -7.57 -37.50 15.80
N TYR A 267 -8.04 -38.29 14.83
CA TYR A 267 -9.46 -38.60 14.66
C TYR A 267 -10.02 -39.57 15.73
N ASP A 268 -9.26 -40.54 16.20
CA ASP A 268 -9.80 -41.49 17.19
C ASP A 268 -9.98 -40.84 18.58
N GLN A 269 -9.23 -39.76 18.85
CA GLN A 269 -9.20 -39.11 20.17
C GLN A 269 -9.98 -37.78 20.25
N TYR A 270 -10.45 -37.19 19.13
CA TYR A 270 -11.07 -35.85 19.17
C TYR A 270 -12.33 -35.74 20.01
N SER A 271 -13.14 -36.81 20.08
CA SER A 271 -14.41 -36.79 20.82
C SER A 271 -14.23 -36.67 22.34
N ARG A 272 -13.01 -36.85 22.86
CA ARG A 272 -12.72 -36.81 24.31
C ARG A 272 -12.42 -35.40 24.84
N CYS A 273 -12.20 -34.40 23.98
CA CYS A 273 -11.60 -33.12 24.39
C CYS A 273 -12.46 -31.86 24.19
N GLY A 274 -13.73 -31.99 23.77
CA GLY A 274 -14.67 -30.87 23.68
C GLY A 274 -14.71 -30.17 22.31
N SER A 275 -15.57 -29.15 22.19
CA SER A 275 -15.95 -28.51 20.91
C SER A 275 -14.84 -27.68 20.23
N GLU A 276 -13.80 -27.28 20.97
CA GLU A 276 -12.72 -26.44 20.44
C GLU A 276 -11.83 -27.20 19.45
N TYR A 277 -11.59 -28.49 19.69
CA TYR A 277 -10.67 -29.31 18.90
C TYR A 277 -11.34 -30.04 17.73
N GLU A 278 -12.68 -30.12 17.73
CA GLU A 278 -13.43 -30.73 16.63
C GLU A 278 -13.24 -29.95 15.31
N HIS A 279 -13.09 -28.63 15.40
CA HIS A 279 -12.83 -27.78 14.23
C HIS A 279 -11.44 -28.02 13.65
N ASP A 280 -10.41 -28.06 14.50
CA ASP A 280 -9.02 -28.26 14.08
C ASP A 280 -8.81 -29.64 13.44
N VAL A 281 -9.42 -30.69 14.02
CA VAL A 281 -9.38 -32.03 13.43
C VAL A 281 -10.16 -32.08 12.12
N HIS A 282 -11.30 -31.40 12.02
CA HIS A 282 -12.03 -31.29 10.76
C HIS A 282 -11.20 -30.60 9.66
N MET A 283 -10.49 -29.53 10.01
CA MET A 283 -9.59 -28.82 9.08
C MET A 283 -8.40 -29.69 8.65
N LEU A 284 -7.79 -30.42 9.58
CA LEU A 284 -6.73 -31.38 9.27
C LEU A 284 -7.22 -32.45 8.29
N LEU A 285 -8.38 -33.05 8.57
CA LEU A 285 -8.97 -34.09 7.72
C LEU A 285 -9.34 -33.58 6.33
N ALA A 286 -9.89 -32.37 6.23
CA ALA A 286 -10.23 -31.74 4.96
C ALA A 286 -8.96 -31.46 4.14
N THR A 287 -7.89 -30.99 4.79
CA THR A 287 -6.59 -30.74 4.16
C THR A 287 -5.95 -32.04 3.68
N SER A 288 -6.00 -33.10 4.49
CA SER A 288 -5.55 -34.44 4.10
C SER A 288 -6.32 -35.01 2.93
N PHE A 289 -7.65 -34.86 2.92
CA PHE A 289 -8.51 -35.34 1.83
C PHE A 289 -8.25 -34.60 0.51
N ALA A 290 -7.98 -33.29 0.58
CA ALA A 290 -7.66 -32.46 -0.58
C ALA A 290 -6.24 -32.70 -1.15
N SER A 291 -5.36 -33.36 -0.39
CA SER A 291 -3.98 -33.64 -0.83
C SER A 291 -3.88 -34.88 -1.72
N ASP A 292 -2.88 -34.91 -2.59
CA ASP A 292 -2.54 -36.05 -3.46
C ASP A 292 -1.56 -37.05 -2.85
N TRP A 293 -1.53 -37.12 -1.52
CA TRP A 293 -0.54 -37.92 -0.78
C TRP A 293 -0.97 -39.35 -0.49
N PHE A 294 -2.28 -39.59 -0.46
CA PHE A 294 -2.86 -40.80 0.10
C PHE A 294 -3.49 -41.68 -0.98
N SER A 295 -3.43 -43.00 -0.74
CA SER A 295 -4.09 -44.00 -1.59
C SER A 295 -5.61 -43.85 -1.58
N ASP A 296 -6.26 -44.39 -2.62
CA ASP A 296 -7.73 -44.37 -2.72
C ASP A 296 -8.41 -45.03 -1.51
N ALA A 297 -7.81 -46.07 -0.94
CA ALA A 297 -8.29 -46.71 0.29
C ALA A 297 -8.25 -45.74 1.49
N GLN A 298 -7.15 -45.03 1.69
CA GLN A 298 -7.01 -44.03 2.76
C GLN A 298 -7.94 -42.82 2.56
N ARG A 299 -8.18 -42.39 1.31
CA ARG A 299 -9.14 -41.32 0.98
C ARG A 299 -10.56 -41.66 1.36
N ILE A 300 -10.98 -42.93 1.21
CA ILE A 300 -12.29 -43.40 1.66
C ILE A 300 -12.43 -43.22 3.19
N HIS A 301 -11.38 -43.53 3.95
CA HIS A 301 -11.39 -43.31 5.40
C HIS A 301 -11.55 -41.83 5.76
N TYR A 302 -10.80 -40.93 5.13
CA TYR A 302 -10.94 -39.48 5.36
C TYR A 302 -12.34 -38.97 5.05
N HIS A 303 -12.93 -39.42 3.94
CA HIS A 303 -14.30 -39.06 3.57
C HIS A 303 -15.31 -39.55 4.61
N CYS A 304 -15.20 -40.80 5.08
CA CYS A 304 -16.05 -41.35 6.13
C CYS A 304 -15.90 -40.58 7.46
N TRP A 305 -14.69 -40.21 7.85
CA TRP A 305 -14.40 -39.43 9.05
C TRP A 305 -14.99 -38.03 8.99
N LEU A 306 -14.84 -37.33 7.86
CA LEU A 306 -15.45 -36.02 7.63
C LEU A 306 -16.99 -36.09 7.71
N GLN A 307 -17.61 -37.10 7.10
CA GLN A 307 -19.05 -37.30 7.19
C GLN A 307 -19.52 -37.60 8.62
N SER A 308 -18.74 -38.38 9.39
CA SER A 308 -19.04 -38.69 10.78
C SER A 308 -19.10 -37.43 11.65
N ILE A 309 -18.08 -36.56 11.55
CA ILE A 309 -18.04 -35.28 12.27
C ILE A 309 -19.22 -34.39 11.88
N CYS A 310 -19.51 -34.27 10.58
CA CYS A 310 -20.66 -33.50 10.10
C CYS A 310 -22.01 -34.01 10.65
N ARG A 311 -22.20 -35.34 10.74
CA ARG A 311 -23.40 -35.93 11.34
C ARG A 311 -23.49 -35.62 12.83
N GLN A 312 -22.40 -35.76 13.58
CA GLN A 312 -22.36 -35.44 15.01
C GLN A 312 -22.75 -33.98 15.28
N ARG A 313 -22.28 -33.02 14.47
CA ARG A 313 -22.72 -31.61 14.53
C ARG A 313 -24.22 -31.43 14.33
N GLN A 314 -24.80 -32.14 13.37
CA GLN A 314 -26.24 -32.05 13.08
C GLN A 314 -27.08 -32.65 14.23
N PHE A 315 -26.64 -33.75 14.84
CA PHE A 315 -27.33 -34.34 15.99
C PHE A 315 -27.23 -33.46 17.25
N ALA A 316 -26.04 -32.90 17.54
CA ALA A 316 -25.85 -31.96 18.65
C ALA A 316 -26.68 -30.67 18.48
N GLY A 317 -26.80 -30.17 17.25
CA GLY A 317 -27.66 -29.02 16.93
C GLY A 317 -29.16 -29.31 17.06
N LYS A 318 -29.60 -30.55 16.78
CA LYS A 318 -30.99 -30.98 16.96
C LYS A 318 -31.35 -31.15 18.44
N THR A 319 -30.52 -31.82 19.23
CA THR A 319 -30.77 -31.97 20.69
C THR A 319 -30.77 -30.63 21.42
N LEU A 320 -29.93 -29.66 21.01
CA LEU A 320 -29.98 -28.31 21.56
C LEU A 320 -31.30 -27.61 21.21
N LYS A 321 -31.78 -27.70 19.96
CA LYS A 321 -33.08 -27.15 19.53
C LYS A 321 -34.24 -27.81 20.28
N ASP A 322 -34.26 -29.13 20.40
CA ASP A 322 -35.29 -29.88 21.11
C ASP A 322 -35.30 -29.55 22.61
N SER A 323 -34.13 -29.28 23.21
CA SER A 323 -34.03 -28.84 24.61
C SER A 323 -34.54 -27.40 24.84
N ILE A 324 -34.36 -26.51 23.85
CA ILE A 324 -34.86 -25.13 23.89
C ILE A 324 -36.37 -25.10 23.65
N GLU A 325 -36.88 -25.93 22.72
CA GLU A 325 -38.31 -26.08 22.47
C GLU A 325 -39.04 -26.72 23.66
N ASN A 326 -38.45 -27.72 24.31
CA ASN A 326 -39.00 -28.27 25.55
C ASN A 326 -39.03 -27.22 26.66
N ARG A 327 -37.97 -26.44 26.89
CA ARG A 327 -37.99 -25.35 27.89
C ARG A 327 -39.06 -24.29 27.59
N ARG A 328 -39.28 -23.95 26.31
CA ARG A 328 -40.38 -23.05 25.91
C ARG A 328 -41.76 -23.67 26.16
N SER A 329 -41.91 -24.97 25.95
CA SER A 329 -43.17 -25.70 26.21
C SER A 329 -43.52 -25.79 27.70
N TYR A 330 -42.52 -25.94 28.58
CA TYR A 330 -42.71 -25.90 30.04
C TYR A 330 -43.11 -24.51 30.54
N MET A 331 -42.48 -23.43 30.04
CA MET A 331 -42.86 -22.05 30.38
C MET A 331 -44.29 -21.68 29.96
N TYR A 332 -44.81 -22.27 28.86
CA TYR A 332 -46.19 -22.03 28.42
C TYR A 332 -47.25 -22.84 29.19
N ARG A 333 -46.86 -23.86 29.97
CA ARG A 333 -47.78 -24.62 30.83
C ARG A 333 -47.95 -24.06 32.24
N GLU A 334 -47.00 -23.24 32.72
CA GLU A 334 -47.10 -22.60 34.05
C GLU A 334 -47.93 -21.30 34.05
N HIS A 335 -48.42 -20.85 32.88
CA HIS A 335 -49.24 -19.64 32.71
C HIS A 335 -50.71 -19.92 32.33
N LYS A 336 -51.21 -21.14 32.54
CA LYS A 336 -52.63 -21.51 32.53
C LYS A 336 -52.97 -22.19 33.84
#